data_AF-A0A1F7BPK6-F1
#
_entry.id   AF-A0A1F7BPK6-F1
#
_cell.length_a   1.000
_cell.length_b   1.000
_cell.length_c   1.000
_cell.angle_alpha   90.00
_cell.angle_beta   90.00
_cell.angle_gamma   90.00
#
_symmetry.space_group_name_H-M   'P 1'
#
loop_
_entity.id
_entity.type
_entity.pdbx_description
1 polymer ?
#
loop_
_entity_poly.entity_id
_entity_poly.type
_entity_poly.pdbx_seq_one_letter_code
_entity_poly.pdbx_strand_id
1 'polypeptide(L)'
;MLEVAEDLLGKTVVCKKGRTIVEGMMTEVEAYDGPQDKACHAAKGCTARTQVLFGPAGNWYVYLVYGMHWMLNIVTGNEGYPAAVLIRGAGEWNGPGKITKAFGIDKQFNGKTATEETGLWIEDRGVIVPKNSIERTSRIGVDYAGEWAKKPYRFCLQKRTIASVFGAALLLFSCTTSSSLNPKLVLQRSTEANQRLQTVEVRANFFIDDIVMGKRERISVHGQLQNSGTEFFAQIGIDRQGEISSTFSIMHLQDGSIFITNPSEKKTTNAYSPENINTYEWFLLESPQEQMARNIMNTVLFDVQENGIHITKDGGLSLLRGRKHFYYQTAMDPPDNDITLRGELWIDAKTFLTNRIIWTIEEEQKQRVSLTIDLFEHNAVAPFSLPKNVQIMQRKDRLELLEQLSAISSPLLQTLLKSQSL
;
A
#
# COMPACT_ATOMS: atom_id res chain seq x y z
N MET A 1 -27.04 -7.98 -7.67
CA MET A 1 -26.93 -7.16 -6.45
C MET A 1 -26.05 -7.81 -5.39
N LEU A 2 -26.42 -8.96 -4.82
CA LEU A 2 -25.61 -9.62 -3.78
C LEU A 2 -24.19 -10.00 -4.25
N GLU A 3 -24.03 -10.39 -5.52
CA GLU A 3 -22.72 -10.62 -6.13
C GLU A 3 -21.88 -9.35 -6.17
N VAL A 4 -22.48 -8.21 -6.56
CA VAL A 4 -21.79 -6.91 -6.56
C VAL A 4 -21.34 -6.53 -5.15
N ALA A 5 -22.13 -6.82 -4.12
CA ALA A 5 -21.70 -6.58 -2.74
C ALA A 5 -20.49 -7.45 -2.33
N GLU A 6 -20.40 -8.69 -2.80
CA GLU A 6 -19.20 -9.53 -2.59
C GLU A 6 -18.00 -8.99 -3.37
N ASP A 7 -18.19 -8.63 -4.64
CA ASP A 7 -17.13 -8.18 -5.54
C ASP A 7 -16.53 -6.83 -5.13
N LEU A 8 -17.28 -6.02 -4.39
CA LEU A 8 -16.81 -4.75 -3.82
C LEU A 8 -15.85 -4.95 -2.64
N LEU A 9 -15.92 -6.09 -1.93
CA LEU A 9 -14.93 -6.36 -0.89
C LEU A 9 -13.54 -6.52 -1.50
N GLY A 10 -12.55 -5.85 -0.92
CA GLY A 10 -11.18 -5.81 -1.44
C GLY A 10 -10.94 -4.73 -2.50
N LYS A 11 -11.97 -4.08 -3.04
CA LYS A 11 -11.80 -2.90 -3.91
C LYS A 11 -11.50 -1.65 -3.07
N THR A 12 -10.78 -0.68 -3.63
CA THR A 12 -10.39 0.53 -2.90
C THR A 12 -11.35 1.66 -3.23
N VAL A 13 -11.99 2.24 -2.21
CA VAL A 13 -12.68 3.54 -2.37
C VAL A 13 -11.66 4.66 -2.25
N VAL A 14 -11.69 5.63 -3.15
CA VAL A 14 -10.74 6.73 -3.22
C VAL A 14 -11.49 8.06 -3.33
N CYS A 15 -11.15 9.03 -2.47
CA CYS A 15 -11.68 10.38 -2.49
C CYS A 15 -10.54 11.39 -2.68
N LYS A 16 -10.67 12.26 -3.68
CA LYS A 16 -9.74 13.35 -3.96
C LYS A 16 -10.41 14.69 -3.67
N LYS A 17 -9.79 15.46 -2.78
CA LYS A 17 -10.19 16.84 -2.46
C LYS A 17 -9.02 17.77 -2.66
N GLY A 18 -9.03 18.50 -3.77
CA GLY A 18 -7.90 19.34 -4.17
C GLY A 18 -6.65 18.48 -4.38
N ARG A 19 -5.64 18.66 -3.52
CA ARG A 19 -4.37 17.91 -3.54
C ARG A 19 -4.35 16.71 -2.61
N THR A 20 -5.34 16.56 -1.72
CA THR A 20 -5.39 15.46 -0.76
C THR A 20 -6.15 14.27 -1.36
N ILE A 21 -5.57 13.08 -1.24
CA ILE A 21 -6.21 11.81 -1.58
C ILE A 21 -6.36 11.01 -0.29
N VAL A 22 -7.57 10.52 -0.03
CA VAL A 22 -7.88 9.59 1.05
C VAL A 22 -8.42 8.31 0.42
N GLU A 23 -7.86 7.18 0.80
CA GLU A 23 -8.21 5.88 0.21
C GLU A 23 -8.30 4.78 1.26
N GLY A 24 -9.10 3.75 0.97
CA GLY A 24 -9.23 2.60 1.86
C GLY A 24 -9.84 1.41 1.15
N MET A 25 -9.26 0.23 1.35
CA MET A 25 -9.80 -1.03 0.85
C MET A 25 -11.10 -1.36 1.58
N MET A 26 -12.20 -1.60 0.86
CA MET A 26 -13.49 -1.95 1.44
C MET A 26 -13.43 -3.31 2.13
N THR A 27 -13.77 -3.33 3.41
CA THR A 27 -13.72 -4.50 4.30
C THR A 27 -15.10 -4.92 4.81
N GLU A 28 -16.09 -4.04 4.74
CA GLU A 28 -17.46 -4.31 5.16
C GLU A 28 -18.45 -3.53 4.28
N VAL A 29 -19.47 -4.22 3.76
CA VAL A 29 -20.54 -3.61 2.97
C VAL A 29 -21.91 -4.22 3.30
N GLU A 30 -23.00 -3.52 2.97
CA GLU A 30 -24.37 -4.03 3.07
C GLU A 30 -25.13 -3.87 1.75
N ALA A 31 -25.82 -4.92 1.32
CA ALA A 31 -26.70 -4.89 0.17
C ALA A 31 -28.12 -4.45 0.55
N TYR A 32 -28.67 -3.54 -0.24
CA TYR A 32 -30.08 -3.13 -0.21
C TYR A 32 -30.71 -3.39 -1.58
N ASP A 33 -31.61 -4.37 -1.64
CA ASP A 33 -32.03 -5.02 -2.90
C ASP A 33 -33.49 -4.71 -3.26
N GLY A 34 -33.72 -3.52 -3.79
CA GLY A 34 -34.97 -3.22 -4.48
C GLY A 34 -36.16 -2.88 -3.57
N PRO A 35 -37.37 -2.76 -4.18
CA PRO A 35 -38.58 -2.33 -3.50
C PRO A 35 -39.16 -3.36 -2.52
N GLN A 36 -38.80 -4.63 -2.67
CA GLN A 36 -39.27 -5.68 -1.78
C GLN A 36 -38.52 -5.69 -0.44
N ASP A 37 -37.27 -5.20 -0.45
CA ASP A 37 -36.42 -5.15 0.71
C ASP A 37 -36.87 -4.07 1.70
N LYS A 38 -37.55 -4.47 2.77
CA LYS A 38 -38.11 -3.54 3.76
C LYS A 38 -37.05 -2.70 4.50
N ALA A 39 -35.77 -3.07 4.42
CA ALA A 39 -34.66 -2.27 4.94
C ALA A 39 -34.13 -1.25 3.91
N CYS A 40 -34.47 -1.40 2.63
CA CYS A 40 -34.09 -0.48 1.56
C CYS A 40 -34.99 0.77 1.59
N HIS A 41 -34.40 1.94 1.39
CA HIS A 41 -35.16 3.18 1.29
C HIS A 41 -36.18 3.17 0.14
N ALA A 42 -35.94 2.37 -0.90
CA ALA A 42 -36.86 2.23 -2.03
C ALA A 42 -38.09 1.36 -1.75
N ALA A 43 -38.22 0.74 -0.56
CA ALA A 43 -39.41 -0.02 -0.18
C ALA A 43 -40.69 0.84 -0.14
N LYS A 44 -40.54 2.16 -0.01
CA LYS A 44 -41.65 3.13 -0.07
C LYS A 44 -41.88 3.70 -1.48
N GLY A 45 -41.20 3.14 -2.48
CA GLY A 45 -41.23 3.61 -3.86
C GLY A 45 -40.24 4.75 -4.16
N CYS A 46 -40.39 5.34 -5.34
CA CYS A 46 -39.58 6.45 -5.80
C CYS A 46 -40.06 7.76 -5.16
N THR A 47 -39.14 8.46 -4.50
CA THR A 47 -39.34 9.76 -3.85
C THR A 47 -38.21 10.69 -4.28
N ALA A 48 -38.34 12.00 -4.04
CA ALA A 48 -37.26 12.96 -4.35
C ALA A 48 -35.90 12.57 -3.73
N ARG A 49 -35.91 11.91 -2.56
CA ARG A 49 -34.69 11.39 -1.93
C ARG A 49 -34.18 10.12 -2.60
N THR A 50 -35.07 9.18 -2.90
CA THR A 50 -34.71 7.84 -3.38
C THR A 50 -34.56 7.75 -4.88
N GLN A 51 -34.92 8.79 -5.64
CA GLN A 51 -34.81 8.82 -7.10
C GLN A 51 -33.42 8.45 -7.63
N VAL A 52 -32.36 8.79 -6.87
CA VAL A 52 -30.97 8.43 -7.22
C VAL A 52 -30.78 6.92 -7.32
N LEU A 53 -31.45 6.13 -6.46
CA LEU A 53 -31.39 4.67 -6.48
C LEU A 53 -31.96 4.09 -7.78
N PHE A 54 -32.89 4.80 -8.44
CA PHE A 54 -33.50 4.35 -9.69
C PHE A 54 -32.71 4.77 -10.93
N GLY A 55 -31.64 5.55 -10.76
CA GLY A 55 -30.78 5.99 -11.86
C GLY A 55 -29.74 4.95 -12.29
N PRO A 56 -28.77 5.35 -13.12
CA PRO A 56 -27.71 4.47 -13.60
C PRO A 56 -26.85 3.86 -12.49
N ALA A 57 -26.43 2.61 -12.67
CA ALA A 57 -25.42 1.98 -11.82
C ALA A 57 -24.10 2.75 -11.85
N GLY A 58 -23.35 2.69 -10.75
CA GLY A 58 -22.11 3.44 -10.58
C GLY A 58 -22.32 4.85 -10.05
N ASN A 59 -23.55 5.30 -9.83
CA ASN A 59 -23.83 6.58 -9.16
C ASN A 59 -23.80 6.45 -7.64
N TRP A 60 -23.28 7.47 -6.96
CA TRP A 60 -23.31 7.55 -5.51
C TRP A 60 -24.68 7.95 -5.00
N TYR A 61 -25.23 7.19 -4.06
CA TYR A 61 -26.37 7.58 -3.25
C TYR A 61 -25.88 7.95 -1.85
N VAL A 62 -25.91 9.25 -1.54
CA VAL A 62 -25.41 9.82 -0.29
C VAL A 62 -26.55 10.51 0.46
N TYR A 63 -26.75 10.11 1.72
CA TYR A 63 -27.81 10.66 2.56
C TYR A 63 -27.36 10.86 4.00
N LEU A 64 -28.01 11.79 4.69
CA LEU A 64 -27.73 12.11 6.08
C LEU A 64 -28.59 11.26 7.02
N VAL A 65 -27.98 10.76 8.10
CA VAL A 65 -28.65 10.04 9.19
C VAL A 65 -28.37 10.74 10.51
N TYR A 66 -29.38 10.79 11.38
CA TYR A 66 -29.34 11.45 12.68
C TYR A 66 -28.86 12.91 12.64
N GLY A 67 -28.99 13.58 11.49
CA GLY A 67 -28.55 14.97 11.29
C GLY A 67 -27.04 15.20 11.29
N MET A 68 -26.21 14.16 11.45
CA MET A 68 -24.77 14.33 11.71
C MET A 68 -23.84 13.39 10.93
N HIS A 69 -24.35 12.30 10.34
CA HIS A 69 -23.52 11.32 9.65
C HIS A 69 -24.01 11.07 8.23
N TRP A 70 -23.12 11.24 7.25
CA TRP A 70 -23.37 10.85 5.86
C TRP A 70 -23.19 9.35 5.68
N MET A 71 -24.03 8.74 4.86
CA MET A 71 -23.93 7.34 4.44
C MET A 71 -23.61 7.28 2.97
N LEU A 72 -22.60 6.50 2.58
CA LEU A 72 -22.14 6.37 1.21
C LEU A 72 -22.57 5.04 0.62
N ASN A 73 -23.34 5.09 -0.46
CA ASN A 73 -23.82 3.89 -1.16
C ASN A 73 -23.51 4.01 -2.64
N ILE A 74 -23.20 2.90 -3.30
CA ILE A 74 -23.06 2.83 -4.76
C ILE A 74 -24.31 2.19 -5.36
N VAL A 75 -24.94 2.85 -6.33
CA VAL A 75 -26.11 2.33 -7.07
C VAL A 75 -25.65 1.20 -7.99
N THR A 76 -26.46 0.14 -8.06
CA THR A 76 -26.15 -1.10 -8.79
C THR A 76 -27.38 -1.63 -9.50
N GLY A 77 -27.18 -2.54 -10.45
CA GLY A 77 -28.28 -3.15 -11.21
C GLY A 77 -28.74 -2.28 -12.39
N ASN A 78 -29.85 -2.67 -13.00
CA ASN A 78 -30.39 -1.97 -14.16
C ASN A 78 -31.08 -0.68 -13.73
N GLU A 79 -31.03 0.34 -14.59
CA GLU A 79 -31.79 1.58 -14.40
C GLU A 79 -33.28 1.26 -14.20
N GLY A 80 -33.91 1.97 -13.26
CA GLY A 80 -35.27 1.72 -12.82
C GLY A 80 -35.42 0.64 -11.72
N TYR A 81 -34.39 -0.17 -11.45
CA TYR A 81 -34.40 -1.10 -10.31
C TYR A 81 -33.56 -0.56 -9.14
N PRO A 82 -34.17 -0.21 -7.99
CA PRO A 82 -33.47 0.53 -6.95
C PRO A 82 -32.64 -0.37 -6.03
N ALA A 83 -31.40 -0.65 -6.42
CA ALA A 83 -30.45 -1.40 -5.60
C ALA A 83 -29.17 -0.60 -5.35
N ALA A 84 -28.66 -0.65 -4.12
CA ALA A 84 -27.40 -0.01 -3.79
C ALA A 84 -26.65 -0.73 -2.66
N VAL A 85 -25.32 -0.69 -2.72
CA VAL A 85 -24.43 -1.25 -1.70
C VAL A 85 -23.94 -0.13 -0.79
N LEU A 86 -24.23 -0.21 0.50
CA LEU A 86 -23.70 0.69 1.53
C LEU A 86 -22.27 0.29 1.86
N ILE A 87 -21.35 1.25 1.83
CA ILE A 87 -19.97 1.06 2.28
C ILE A 87 -19.90 1.31 3.79
N ARG A 88 -19.49 0.29 4.56
CA ARG A 88 -19.49 0.31 6.03
C ARG A 88 -18.10 0.25 6.65
N GLY A 89 -17.17 -0.44 6.00
CA GLY A 89 -15.79 -0.59 6.42
C GLY A 89 -14.86 -0.32 5.26
N ALA A 90 -13.86 0.52 5.47
CA ALA A 90 -12.77 0.73 4.51
C ALA A 90 -11.46 1.01 5.27
N GLY A 91 -10.37 0.33 4.92
CA GLY A 91 -9.09 0.46 5.62
C GLY A 91 -9.23 0.26 7.13
N GLU A 92 -8.81 1.25 7.92
CA GLU A 92 -8.96 1.27 9.38
C GLU A 92 -10.34 1.78 9.88
N TRP A 93 -11.12 2.40 9.00
CA TRP A 93 -12.39 3.03 9.36
C TRP A 93 -13.52 1.99 9.37
N ASN A 94 -13.80 1.50 10.58
CA ASN A 94 -14.86 0.52 10.85
C ASN A 94 -16.17 1.25 11.26
N GLY A 95 -16.98 1.63 10.27
CA GLY A 95 -18.31 2.22 10.43
C GLY A 95 -18.66 3.22 9.32
N PRO A 96 -19.89 3.20 8.77
CA PRO A 96 -20.24 3.98 7.58
C PRO A 96 -20.11 5.50 7.80
N GLY A 97 -20.49 6.01 8.98
CA GLY A 97 -20.32 7.42 9.33
C GLY A 97 -18.87 7.82 9.62
N LYS A 98 -17.99 6.88 10.00
CA LYS A 98 -16.56 7.14 10.21
C LYS A 98 -15.85 7.30 8.86
N ILE A 99 -16.19 6.46 7.89
CA ILE A 99 -15.66 6.52 6.52
C ILE A 99 -16.00 7.86 5.90
N THR A 100 -17.28 8.24 5.87
CA THR A 100 -17.67 9.50 5.25
C THR A 100 -17.05 10.71 5.95
N LYS A 101 -16.86 10.68 7.27
CA LYS A 101 -16.13 11.72 8.00
C LYS A 101 -14.66 11.78 7.59
N ALA A 102 -13.95 10.64 7.56
CA ALA A 102 -12.54 10.57 7.21
C ALA A 102 -12.27 10.99 5.76
N PHE A 103 -13.15 10.62 4.83
CA PHE A 103 -13.05 10.95 3.41
C PHE A 103 -13.64 12.33 3.10
N GLY A 104 -14.23 13.00 4.09
CA GLY A 104 -14.93 14.27 3.95
C GLY A 104 -16.17 14.20 3.03
N ILE A 105 -16.80 13.05 2.88
CA ILE A 105 -17.94 12.88 1.99
C ILE A 105 -19.18 13.57 2.57
N ASP A 106 -19.86 14.35 1.73
CA ASP A 106 -21.10 15.07 2.05
C ASP A 106 -22.13 14.98 0.91
N LYS A 107 -23.22 15.75 1.01
CA LYS A 107 -24.30 15.79 -0.01
C LYS A 107 -23.83 16.10 -1.42
N GLN A 108 -22.66 16.73 -1.63
CA GLN A 108 -22.20 17.14 -2.95
C GLN A 108 -21.87 15.95 -3.86
N PHE A 109 -21.69 14.75 -3.29
CA PHE A 109 -21.48 13.52 -4.04
C PHE A 109 -22.79 12.81 -4.41
N ASN A 110 -23.92 13.17 -3.81
CA ASN A 110 -25.19 12.49 -4.08
C ASN A 110 -25.60 12.67 -5.55
N GLY A 111 -25.85 11.55 -6.24
CA GLY A 111 -26.21 11.50 -7.65
C GLY A 111 -25.04 11.59 -8.63
N LYS A 112 -23.80 11.76 -8.18
CA LYS A 112 -22.62 11.80 -9.06
C LYS A 112 -22.13 10.39 -9.39
N THR A 113 -21.61 10.20 -10.60
CA THR A 113 -20.98 8.94 -11.02
C THR A 113 -19.64 8.72 -10.31
N ALA A 114 -19.31 7.48 -9.99
CA ALA A 114 -18.08 7.08 -9.30
C ALA A 114 -16.87 7.11 -10.25
N THR A 115 -16.35 8.29 -10.54
CA THR A 115 -15.20 8.51 -11.43
C THR A 115 -14.18 9.47 -10.81
N GLU A 116 -12.95 9.44 -11.31
CA GLU A 116 -11.90 10.37 -10.86
C GLU A 116 -12.30 11.84 -11.04
N GLU A 117 -13.03 12.14 -12.12
CA GLU A 117 -13.52 13.47 -12.48
C GLU A 117 -14.48 14.04 -11.43
N THR A 118 -15.29 13.19 -10.81
CA THR A 118 -16.22 13.61 -9.75
C THR A 118 -15.55 13.69 -8.36
N GLY A 119 -14.30 13.23 -8.27
CA GLY A 119 -13.47 13.26 -7.06
C GLY A 119 -13.73 12.13 -6.07
N LEU A 120 -14.59 11.16 -6.39
CA LEU A 120 -14.85 9.98 -5.56
C LEU A 120 -15.13 8.77 -6.44
N TRP A 121 -14.27 7.76 -6.38
CA TRP A 121 -14.35 6.57 -7.26
C TRP A 121 -13.95 5.29 -6.52
N ILE A 122 -14.07 4.16 -7.23
CA ILE A 122 -13.66 2.84 -6.77
C ILE A 122 -12.58 2.32 -7.73
N GLU A 123 -11.48 1.82 -7.18
CA GLU A 123 -10.40 1.18 -7.93
C GLU A 123 -10.36 -0.32 -7.69
N ASP A 124 -10.15 -1.06 -8.77
CA ASP A 124 -9.69 -2.44 -8.69
C ASP A 124 -8.17 -2.49 -8.72
N ARG A 125 -7.57 -2.78 -7.57
CA ARG A 125 -6.11 -2.94 -7.44
C ARG A 125 -5.65 -4.40 -7.56
N GLY A 126 -6.53 -5.30 -8.01
CA GLY A 126 -6.23 -6.71 -8.19
C GLY A 126 -6.21 -7.52 -6.89
N VAL A 127 -6.84 -7.02 -5.83
CA VAL A 127 -7.03 -7.78 -4.58
C VAL A 127 -8.08 -8.86 -4.83
N ILE A 128 -7.67 -10.12 -4.65
CA ILE A 128 -8.55 -11.28 -4.74
C ILE A 128 -9.06 -11.58 -3.34
N VAL A 129 -10.37 -11.48 -3.13
CA VAL A 129 -11.03 -11.87 -1.88
C VAL A 129 -11.58 -13.29 -2.02
N PRO A 130 -11.05 -14.27 -1.28
CA PRO A 130 -11.62 -15.61 -1.26
C PRO A 130 -13.06 -15.60 -0.71
N LYS A 131 -14.00 -16.29 -1.36
CA LYS A 131 -15.40 -16.35 -0.88
C LYS A 131 -15.54 -16.86 0.57
N ASN A 132 -14.61 -17.69 1.03
CA ASN A 132 -14.59 -18.22 2.40
C ASN A 132 -14.04 -17.25 3.45
N SER A 133 -13.47 -16.10 3.05
CA SER A 133 -13.09 -15.03 3.98
C SER A 133 -14.21 -13.99 4.15
N ILE A 134 -15.29 -14.10 3.36
CA ILE A 134 -16.46 -13.25 3.43
C ILE A 134 -17.46 -13.89 4.39
N GLU A 135 -17.62 -13.27 5.55
CA GLU A 135 -18.70 -13.59 6.48
C GLU A 135 -19.96 -12.85 6.06
N ARG A 136 -21.04 -13.59 5.84
CA ARG A 136 -22.37 -13.03 5.59
C ARG A 136 -23.18 -13.03 6.88
N THR A 137 -23.73 -11.88 7.23
CA THR A 137 -24.45 -11.66 8.48
C THR A 137 -25.65 -10.74 8.28
N SER A 138 -26.51 -10.63 9.29
CA SER A 138 -27.59 -9.65 9.32
C SER A 138 -27.04 -8.23 9.26
N ARG A 139 -27.79 -7.34 8.61
CA ARG A 139 -27.46 -5.91 8.49
C ARG A 139 -27.61 -5.19 9.83
N ILE A 140 -26.86 -4.11 10.03
CA ILE A 140 -26.85 -3.32 11.26
C ILE A 140 -27.86 -2.18 11.17
N GLY A 141 -28.69 -2.03 12.21
CA GLY A 141 -29.59 -0.88 12.35
C GLY A 141 -30.85 -0.97 11.48
N VAL A 142 -31.28 -2.20 11.15
CA VAL A 142 -32.46 -2.47 10.30
C VAL A 142 -33.54 -3.28 11.02
N ASP A 143 -33.57 -3.28 12.36
CA ASP A 143 -34.51 -4.09 13.15
C ASP A 143 -35.99 -3.81 12.81
N TYR A 144 -36.28 -2.60 12.34
CA TYR A 144 -37.61 -2.20 11.86
C TYR A 144 -38.08 -2.95 10.58
N ALA A 145 -37.18 -3.66 9.88
CA ALA A 145 -37.46 -4.31 8.61
C ALA A 145 -38.07 -5.72 8.74
N GLY A 146 -38.35 -6.19 9.96
CA GLY A 146 -38.96 -7.50 10.21
C GLY A 146 -38.10 -8.64 9.67
N GLU A 147 -38.68 -9.57 8.90
CA GLU A 147 -37.93 -10.70 8.31
C GLU A 147 -36.75 -10.28 7.42
N TRP A 148 -36.78 -9.08 6.84
CA TRP A 148 -35.66 -8.55 6.06
C TRP A 148 -34.45 -8.17 6.91
N ALA A 149 -34.64 -7.91 8.22
CA ALA A 149 -33.54 -7.65 9.15
C ALA A 149 -32.64 -8.88 9.34
N LYS A 150 -33.23 -10.09 9.26
CA LYS A 150 -32.54 -11.37 9.44
C LYS A 150 -31.79 -11.84 8.18
N LYS A 151 -31.99 -11.19 7.03
CA LYS A 151 -31.34 -11.62 5.79
C LYS A 151 -29.83 -11.38 5.86
N PRO A 152 -29.01 -12.33 5.37
CA PRO A 152 -27.55 -12.27 5.44
C PRO A 152 -26.97 -11.35 4.35
N TYR A 153 -27.40 -10.09 4.34
CA TYR A 153 -27.08 -9.09 3.32
C TYR A 153 -25.99 -8.11 3.79
N ARG A 154 -25.34 -8.37 4.93
CA ARG A 154 -24.08 -7.73 5.34
C ARG A 154 -22.93 -8.65 5.03
N PHE A 155 -21.89 -8.10 4.43
CA PHE A 155 -20.70 -8.82 3.98
C PHE A 155 -19.50 -8.22 4.69
N CYS A 156 -18.80 -9.03 5.46
CA CYS A 156 -17.64 -8.63 6.25
C CYS A 156 -16.45 -9.50 5.86
N LEU A 157 -15.29 -8.89 5.63
CA LEU A 157 -14.05 -9.66 5.66
C LEU A 157 -13.80 -10.10 7.11
N GLN A 158 -13.65 -11.41 7.32
CA GLN A 158 -13.32 -11.96 8.63
C GLN A 158 -12.05 -11.29 9.16
N LYS A 159 -12.14 -10.61 10.32
CA LYS A 159 -10.96 -10.21 11.09
C LYS A 159 -10.33 -11.49 11.63
N ARG A 160 -9.43 -12.10 10.85
CA ARG A 160 -8.65 -13.23 11.34
C ARG A 160 -7.59 -12.69 12.29
N THR A 161 -7.72 -13.04 13.57
CA THR A 161 -6.61 -13.06 14.52
C THR A 161 -5.45 -13.80 13.86
N ILE A 162 -4.24 -13.26 13.99
CA ILE A 162 -3.00 -13.62 13.28
C ILE A 162 -2.66 -15.14 13.30
N ALA A 163 -3.34 -15.95 14.11
CA ALA A 163 -3.09 -17.38 14.31
C ALA A 163 -3.74 -18.38 13.31
N SER A 164 -4.60 -17.98 12.35
CA SER A 164 -5.22 -18.95 11.40
C SER A 164 -4.89 -18.72 9.92
N VAL A 165 -3.84 -17.94 9.64
CA VAL A 165 -3.33 -17.68 8.27
C VAL A 165 -2.69 -18.92 7.62
N PHE A 166 -2.35 -19.96 8.39
CA PHE A 166 -1.72 -21.17 7.84
C PHE A 166 -2.68 -22.14 7.11
N GLY A 167 -3.99 -22.08 7.34
CA GLY A 167 -4.94 -23.06 6.78
C GLY A 167 -5.52 -22.74 5.40
N ALA A 168 -5.54 -21.46 4.99
CA ALA A 168 -6.12 -21.02 3.70
C ALA A 168 -5.08 -20.80 2.60
N ALA A 169 -3.78 -20.91 2.93
CA ALA A 169 -2.68 -21.00 1.97
C ALA A 169 -2.68 -22.32 1.15
N LEU A 170 -3.66 -23.21 1.39
CA LEU A 170 -3.80 -24.51 0.71
C LEU A 170 -4.87 -24.54 -0.39
N LEU A 171 -5.71 -23.51 -0.55
CA LEU A 171 -6.80 -23.50 -1.56
C LEU A 171 -6.61 -22.48 -2.71
N LEU A 172 -5.49 -21.76 -2.72
CA LEU A 172 -4.98 -21.02 -3.89
C LEU A 172 -4.05 -21.88 -4.78
N PHE A 173 -4.01 -23.20 -4.58
CA PHE A 173 -3.20 -24.12 -5.39
C PHE A 173 -3.88 -24.66 -6.65
N SER A 174 -5.14 -24.32 -6.91
CA SER A 174 -5.85 -24.73 -8.14
C SER A 174 -5.79 -23.66 -9.23
N CYS A 175 -4.59 -23.17 -9.51
CA CYS A 175 -4.12 -22.88 -10.88
C CYS A 175 -2.60 -22.62 -10.87
N THR A 176 -1.84 -23.33 -10.03
CA THR A 176 -0.40 -23.43 -10.29
C THR A 176 -0.23 -24.37 -11.48
N THR A 177 -0.11 -23.82 -12.68
CA THR A 177 0.73 -24.51 -13.66
C THR A 177 2.08 -24.60 -12.98
N SER A 178 2.51 -25.82 -12.62
CA SER A 178 3.85 -26.06 -12.10
C SER A 178 4.82 -25.27 -12.97
N SER A 179 5.54 -24.33 -12.35
CA SER A 179 6.69 -23.72 -12.99
C SER A 179 7.62 -24.88 -13.33
N SER A 180 7.83 -25.16 -14.62
CA SER A 180 8.73 -26.24 -15.07
C SER A 180 10.21 -25.89 -14.85
N LEU A 181 10.50 -24.73 -14.26
CA LEU A 181 11.84 -24.19 -14.06
C LEU A 181 12.26 -24.35 -12.59
N ASN A 182 13.50 -24.80 -12.42
CA ASN A 182 14.13 -24.94 -11.12
C ASN A 182 14.24 -23.56 -10.43
N PRO A 183 13.78 -23.39 -9.18
CA PRO A 183 13.83 -22.11 -8.47
C PRO A 183 15.24 -21.49 -8.36
N LYS A 184 16.28 -22.32 -8.21
CA LYS A 184 17.68 -21.82 -8.20
C LYS A 184 18.04 -21.14 -9.52
N LEU A 185 17.60 -21.73 -10.64
CA LEU A 185 17.84 -21.17 -11.97
C LEU A 185 17.04 -19.87 -12.19
N VAL A 186 15.83 -19.79 -11.64
CA VAL A 186 15.03 -18.56 -11.70
C VAL A 186 15.69 -17.43 -10.90
N LEU A 187 16.16 -17.72 -9.68
CA LEU A 187 16.91 -16.75 -8.86
C LEU A 187 18.18 -16.29 -9.56
N GLN A 188 18.99 -17.22 -10.08
CA GLN A 188 20.22 -16.89 -10.82
C GLN A 188 19.93 -15.96 -12.01
N ARG A 189 18.94 -16.31 -12.84
CA ARG A 189 18.54 -15.49 -14.00
C ARG A 189 18.00 -14.13 -13.57
N SER A 190 17.32 -14.07 -12.43
CA SER A 190 16.84 -12.80 -11.88
C SER A 190 18.00 -11.91 -11.45
N THR A 191 18.97 -12.45 -10.72
CA THR A 191 20.19 -11.71 -10.35
C THR A 191 20.90 -11.15 -11.59
N GLU A 192 21.13 -11.98 -12.61
CA GLU A 192 21.75 -11.54 -13.87
C GLU A 192 20.93 -10.47 -14.60
N ALA A 193 19.60 -10.59 -14.61
CA ALA A 193 18.71 -9.63 -15.25
C ALA A 193 18.69 -8.29 -14.50
N ASN A 194 18.61 -8.32 -13.17
CA ASN A 194 18.61 -7.13 -12.33
C ASN A 194 19.95 -6.38 -12.38
N GLN A 195 21.08 -7.09 -12.49
CA GLN A 195 22.41 -6.48 -12.63
C GLN A 195 22.55 -5.67 -13.94
N ARG A 196 21.80 -6.01 -14.99
CA ARG A 196 21.81 -5.30 -16.28
C ARG A 196 20.93 -4.06 -16.30
N LEU A 197 20.20 -3.77 -15.21
CA LEU A 197 19.29 -2.64 -15.15
C LEU A 197 20.05 -1.31 -15.07
N GLN A 198 19.76 -0.42 -16.02
CA GLN A 198 20.37 0.92 -16.04
C GLN A 198 19.65 1.93 -15.17
N THR A 199 18.33 1.90 -15.14
CA THR A 199 17.49 2.71 -14.23
C THR A 199 16.64 1.76 -13.39
N VAL A 200 15.65 2.17 -12.60
CA VAL A 200 14.45 1.41 -12.15
C VAL A 200 13.62 2.36 -11.31
N GLU A 201 12.31 2.41 -11.51
CA GLU A 201 11.44 3.14 -10.58
C GLU A 201 11.13 2.25 -9.38
N VAL A 202 11.32 2.80 -8.18
CA VAL A 202 11.13 2.12 -6.91
C VAL A 202 10.05 2.80 -6.10
N ARG A 203 9.09 2.01 -5.63
CA ARG A 203 8.12 2.43 -4.61
C ARG A 203 8.25 1.49 -3.43
N ALA A 204 8.76 1.98 -2.31
CA ALA A 204 8.88 1.22 -1.08
C ALA A 204 7.99 1.78 0.01
N ASN A 205 7.42 0.90 0.82
CA ASN A 205 6.72 1.25 2.04
C ASN A 205 7.28 0.40 3.18
N PHE A 206 7.70 1.08 4.24
CA PHE A 206 8.11 0.48 5.50
C PHE A 206 7.03 0.80 6.51
N PHE A 207 6.50 -0.23 7.15
CA PHE A 207 5.57 -0.13 8.26
C PHE A 207 6.27 -0.60 9.51
N ILE A 208 6.32 0.25 10.52
CA ILE A 208 6.92 -0.04 11.82
C ILE A 208 5.78 -0.03 12.84
N ASP A 209 5.44 -1.22 13.33
CA ASP A 209 4.45 -1.44 14.37
C ASP A 209 5.19 -1.75 15.68
N ASP A 210 5.27 -0.77 16.60
CA ASP A 210 5.71 -1.00 17.97
C ASP A 210 4.51 -1.52 18.77
N ILE A 211 4.54 -2.83 19.07
CA ILE A 211 3.44 -3.55 19.72
C ILE A 211 3.35 -3.16 21.19
N VAL A 212 4.49 -2.91 21.84
CA VAL A 212 4.57 -2.57 23.27
C VAL A 212 4.05 -1.15 23.52
N MET A 213 4.46 -0.20 22.70
CA MET A 213 4.12 1.23 22.86
C MET A 213 2.86 1.63 22.09
N GLY A 214 2.29 0.73 21.27
CA GLY A 214 1.12 0.99 20.44
C GLY A 214 1.35 2.08 19.39
N LYS A 215 2.61 2.26 18.95
CA LYS A 215 2.99 3.28 17.96
C LYS A 215 3.08 2.66 16.58
N ARG A 216 2.58 3.39 15.59
CA ARG A 216 2.69 3.03 14.17
C ARG A 216 3.34 4.16 13.40
N GLU A 217 4.36 3.79 12.64
CA GLU A 217 5.02 4.68 11.71
C GLU A 217 5.02 4.05 10.33
N ARG A 218 4.86 4.88 9.30
CA ARG A 218 5.00 4.49 7.91
C ARG A 218 6.03 5.38 7.25
N ILE A 219 7.02 4.77 6.63
CA ILE A 219 7.98 5.45 5.77
C ILE A 219 7.66 5.04 4.33
N SER A 220 7.32 6.02 3.51
CA SER A 220 7.11 5.84 2.08
C SER A 220 8.31 6.37 1.33
N VAL A 221 8.79 5.62 0.36
CA VAL A 221 9.90 5.99 -0.52
C VAL A 221 9.41 5.85 -1.94
N HIS A 222 9.50 6.94 -2.71
CA HIS A 222 9.23 6.92 -4.14
C HIS A 222 10.40 7.54 -4.87
N GLY A 223 11.10 6.73 -5.67
CA GLY A 223 12.37 7.10 -6.26
C GLY A 223 12.71 6.38 -7.54
N GLN A 224 13.89 6.69 -8.04
CA GLN A 224 14.57 5.96 -9.10
C GLN A 224 15.92 5.49 -8.59
N LEU A 225 16.29 4.26 -8.94
CA LEU A 225 17.67 3.82 -8.88
C LEU A 225 18.28 3.89 -10.28
N GLN A 226 19.57 4.14 -10.36
CA GLN A 226 20.35 4.04 -11.60
C GLN A 226 21.61 3.22 -11.37
N ASN A 227 22.25 2.80 -12.47
CA ASN A 227 23.53 2.09 -12.47
C ASN A 227 23.51 0.88 -11.52
N SER A 228 22.54 -0.02 -11.74
CA SER A 228 22.34 -1.22 -10.92
C SER A 228 22.13 -0.96 -9.43
N GLY A 229 21.65 0.23 -9.04
CA GLY A 229 21.39 0.58 -7.64
C GLY A 229 22.49 1.40 -6.96
N THR A 230 23.58 1.72 -7.66
CA THR A 230 24.66 2.55 -7.10
C THR A 230 24.29 4.02 -6.99
N GLU A 231 23.31 4.47 -7.77
CA GLU A 231 22.78 5.81 -7.70
C GLU A 231 21.29 5.78 -7.36
N PHE A 232 20.84 6.72 -6.53
CA PHE A 232 19.42 6.85 -6.24
C PHE A 232 18.98 8.28 -6.09
N PHE A 233 17.73 8.53 -6.46
CA PHE A 233 17.00 9.73 -6.10
C PHE A 233 15.64 9.31 -5.59
N ALA A 234 15.25 9.74 -4.40
CA ALA A 234 13.95 9.40 -3.85
C ALA A 234 13.34 10.54 -3.04
N GLN A 235 12.02 10.62 -3.08
CA GLN A 235 11.24 11.35 -2.09
C GLN A 235 10.85 10.39 -0.97
N ILE A 236 11.10 10.82 0.26
CA ILE A 236 10.78 10.09 1.48
C ILE A 236 9.68 10.85 2.21
N GLY A 237 8.58 10.17 2.48
CA GLY A 237 7.49 10.66 3.32
C GLY A 237 7.39 9.85 4.60
N ILE A 238 7.35 10.52 5.75
CA ILE A 238 7.26 9.88 7.06
C ILE A 238 5.92 10.23 7.69
N ASP A 239 5.10 9.22 7.88
CA ASP A 239 3.81 9.30 8.53
C ASP A 239 3.92 8.69 9.94
N ARG A 240 3.54 9.48 10.95
CA ARG A 240 3.45 9.04 12.34
C ARG A 240 2.00 9.14 12.76
N GLN A 241 1.41 8.01 13.14
CA GLN A 241 0.01 7.94 13.63
C GLN A 241 -1.04 8.51 12.66
N GLY A 242 -0.81 8.49 11.35
CA GLY A 242 -1.74 8.98 10.33
C GLY A 242 -1.55 10.44 9.94
N GLU A 243 -0.52 11.12 10.45
CA GLU A 243 -0.13 12.46 10.04
C GLU A 243 1.26 12.45 9.37
N ILE A 244 1.35 13.09 8.19
CA ILE A 244 2.63 13.32 7.51
C ILE A 244 3.47 14.27 8.38
N SER A 245 4.44 13.69 9.06
CA SER A 245 5.34 14.38 9.98
C SER A 245 6.46 15.11 9.24
N SER A 246 7.01 14.50 8.18
CA SER A 246 8.08 15.07 7.36
C SER A 246 8.02 14.56 5.91
N THR A 247 8.49 15.36 4.97
CA THR A 247 8.76 14.93 3.59
C THR A 247 10.05 15.57 3.10
N PHE A 248 10.95 14.78 2.54
CA PHE A 248 12.22 15.28 2.00
C PHE A 248 12.67 14.46 0.80
N SER A 249 13.56 15.01 -0.01
CA SER A 249 14.22 14.30 -1.08
C SER A 249 15.66 13.98 -0.69
N ILE A 250 16.12 12.82 -1.14
CA ILE A 250 17.47 12.32 -0.95
C ILE A 250 18.04 11.87 -2.29
N MET A 251 19.33 12.11 -2.48
CA MET A 251 20.07 11.72 -3.68
C MET A 251 21.39 11.10 -3.27
N HIS A 252 21.76 9.99 -3.90
CA HIS A 252 23.07 9.36 -3.81
C HIS A 252 23.64 9.22 -5.21
N LEU A 253 24.86 9.69 -5.37
CA LEU A 253 25.58 9.70 -6.65
C LEU A 253 26.66 8.63 -6.67
N GLN A 254 27.12 8.29 -7.88
CA GLN A 254 28.11 7.25 -8.10
C GLN A 254 29.45 7.51 -7.38
N ASP A 255 29.77 8.78 -7.11
CA ASP A 255 30.98 9.15 -6.37
C ASP A 255 30.88 8.84 -4.87
N GLY A 256 29.70 8.44 -4.37
CA GLY A 256 29.41 8.13 -2.97
C GLY A 256 28.78 9.31 -2.20
N SER A 257 28.57 10.46 -2.82
CA SER A 257 28.02 11.64 -2.13
C SER A 257 26.52 11.47 -1.87
N ILE A 258 26.08 11.79 -0.65
CA ILE A 258 24.65 11.80 -0.28
C ILE A 258 24.19 13.24 -0.09
N PHE A 259 23.13 13.64 -0.80
CA PHE A 259 22.48 14.93 -0.68
C PHE A 259 21.06 14.78 -0.15
N ILE A 260 20.61 15.78 0.61
CA ILE A 260 19.27 15.82 1.19
C ILE A 260 18.68 17.23 1.11
N THR A 261 17.36 17.34 0.94
CA THR A 261 16.63 18.60 1.09
C THR A 261 16.20 18.79 2.54
N ASN A 262 16.10 20.02 3.03
CA ASN A 262 15.69 20.27 4.42
C ASN A 262 14.31 19.65 4.75
N PRO A 263 14.22 18.66 5.65
CA PRO A 263 12.94 18.02 6.01
C PRO A 263 12.02 18.92 6.85
N SER A 264 12.55 20.00 7.42
CA SER A 264 11.83 20.96 8.26
C SER A 264 11.02 21.97 7.43
N GLU A 265 11.34 22.12 6.15
CA GLU A 265 10.53 22.92 5.23
C GLU A 265 9.28 22.14 4.85
N LYS A 266 8.12 22.49 5.42
CA LYS A 266 6.80 22.05 4.94
C LYS A 266 6.50 22.65 3.56
N LYS A 267 7.27 22.30 2.53
CA LYS A 267 6.98 22.68 1.15
C LYS A 267 5.89 21.76 0.62
N THR A 268 4.78 22.36 0.23
CA THR A 268 3.71 21.69 -0.50
C THR A 268 4.29 21.19 -1.82
N THR A 269 4.28 19.88 -1.96
CA THR A 269 4.94 19.08 -3.00
C THR A 269 4.65 19.59 -4.41
N ASN A 270 5.69 20.02 -5.11
CA ASN A 270 5.77 19.72 -6.54
C ASN A 270 6.02 18.22 -6.66
N ALA A 271 5.30 17.57 -7.57
CA ALA A 271 5.35 16.13 -7.78
C ALA A 271 6.79 15.66 -8.09
N TYR A 272 7.08 14.44 -7.65
CA TYR A 272 8.20 13.61 -8.09
C TYR A 272 8.57 13.89 -9.56
N SER A 273 9.77 14.46 -9.78
CA SER A 273 10.40 14.48 -11.10
C SER A 273 11.89 14.77 -10.97
N PRO A 274 12.78 13.91 -11.52
CA PRO A 274 14.20 14.21 -11.69
C PRO A 274 14.45 15.54 -12.42
N GLU A 275 13.51 16.00 -13.24
CA GLU A 275 13.61 17.28 -13.97
C GLU A 275 13.59 18.49 -13.01
N ASN A 276 13.04 18.31 -11.81
CA ASN A 276 12.93 19.36 -10.79
C ASN A 276 14.15 19.40 -9.84
N ILE A 277 15.20 18.59 -10.05
CA ILE A 277 16.38 18.51 -9.17
C ILE A 277 16.96 19.90 -8.84
N ASN A 278 17.02 20.80 -9.83
CA ASN A 278 17.59 22.14 -9.65
C ASN A 278 16.64 23.15 -8.98
N THR A 279 15.40 22.76 -8.68
CA THR A 279 14.42 23.63 -8.00
C THR A 279 14.50 23.53 -6.48
N TYR A 280 15.20 22.53 -5.95
CA TYR A 280 15.37 22.32 -4.51
C TYR A 280 16.67 22.95 -4.01
N GLU A 281 16.67 23.35 -2.74
CA GLU A 281 17.90 23.62 -2.00
C GLU A 281 18.41 22.30 -1.43
N TRP A 282 19.64 21.94 -1.82
CA TRP A 282 20.26 20.68 -1.44
C TRP A 282 21.34 20.92 -0.41
N PHE A 283 21.50 19.96 0.49
CA PHE A 283 22.59 19.94 1.46
C PHE A 283 23.39 18.66 1.29
N LEU A 284 24.72 18.76 1.28
CA LEU A 284 25.58 17.58 1.36
C LEU A 284 25.46 16.99 2.77
N LEU A 285 24.90 15.79 2.85
CA LEU A 285 24.71 15.07 4.12
C LEU A 285 25.96 14.26 4.50
N GLU A 286 26.54 13.53 3.55
CA GLU A 286 27.77 12.76 3.75
C GLU A 286 28.64 12.76 2.50
N SER A 287 29.95 12.91 2.68
CA SER A 287 30.94 12.75 1.60
C SER A 287 31.49 11.31 1.53
N PRO A 288 32.05 10.90 0.38
CA PRO A 288 32.66 9.59 0.22
C PRO A 288 33.79 9.33 1.23
N GLN A 289 34.56 10.37 1.58
CA GLN A 289 35.64 10.28 2.58
C GLN A 289 35.10 10.01 3.99
N GLU A 290 33.94 10.60 4.34
CA GLU A 290 33.28 10.39 5.64
C GLU A 290 32.64 9.00 5.77
N GLN A 291 32.20 8.41 4.66
CA GLN A 291 31.66 7.04 4.61
C GLN A 291 32.77 5.98 4.65
N MET A 292 33.88 6.19 3.93
CA MET A 292 35.06 5.32 4.02
C MET A 292 35.62 5.28 5.45
N ALA A 293 35.61 6.40 6.18
CA ALA A 293 36.01 6.44 7.58
C ALA A 293 35.08 5.65 8.53
N ARG A 294 33.85 5.31 8.08
CA ARG A 294 32.82 4.60 8.87
C ARG A 294 32.60 3.15 8.43
N ASN A 295 33.37 2.62 7.48
CA ASN A 295 33.30 1.22 7.05
C ASN A 295 31.89 0.77 6.56
N ILE A 296 31.13 1.69 5.95
CA ILE A 296 29.82 1.37 5.36
C ILE A 296 30.08 0.67 4.02
N MET A 297 29.82 -0.64 3.92
CA MET A 297 29.93 -1.38 2.66
C MET A 297 28.74 -1.08 1.74
N ASN A 298 29.02 -0.84 0.46
CA ASN A 298 28.03 -0.64 -0.60
C ASN A 298 27.07 -1.83 -0.67
N THR A 299 25.85 -1.66 -0.18
CA THR A 299 24.78 -2.64 -0.34
C THR A 299 24.12 -2.40 -1.69
N VAL A 300 24.48 -3.20 -2.69
CA VAL A 300 23.78 -3.17 -3.98
C VAL A 300 22.43 -3.83 -3.77
N LEU A 301 21.33 -3.13 -4.05
CA LEU A 301 19.95 -3.63 -3.87
C LEU A 301 19.67 -4.99 -4.58
N PHE A 302 20.59 -5.40 -5.46
CA PHE A 302 20.53 -6.60 -6.28
C PHE A 302 21.71 -7.57 -6.08
N ASP A 303 22.67 -7.26 -5.20
CA ASP A 303 23.70 -8.23 -4.79
C ASP A 303 23.22 -8.99 -3.56
N VAL A 304 22.03 -9.57 -3.71
CA VAL A 304 21.49 -10.57 -2.81
C VAL A 304 22.27 -11.86 -3.08
N GLN A 305 23.52 -11.89 -2.64
CA GLN A 305 24.37 -13.07 -2.78
C GLN A 305 23.70 -14.24 -2.05
N GLU A 306 23.91 -15.44 -2.58
CA GLU A 306 23.28 -16.73 -2.21
C GLU A 306 23.33 -17.12 -0.72
N ASN A 307 23.93 -16.30 0.15
CA ASN A 307 24.17 -16.57 1.55
C ASN A 307 23.13 -15.86 2.42
N GLY A 308 21.93 -16.45 2.52
CA GLY A 308 21.00 -16.11 3.60
C GLY A 308 19.53 -16.21 3.23
N ILE A 309 19.15 -16.08 1.96
CA ILE A 309 17.74 -16.25 1.54
C ILE A 309 17.48 -17.70 1.16
N HIS A 310 16.61 -18.36 1.89
CA HIS A 310 16.15 -19.70 1.60
C HIS A 310 14.72 -19.67 1.08
N ILE A 311 14.47 -20.30 -0.08
CA ILE A 311 13.11 -20.53 -0.56
C ILE A 311 12.45 -21.55 0.37
N THR A 312 11.43 -21.11 1.10
CA THR A 312 10.64 -21.97 1.98
C THR A 312 9.47 -22.61 1.23
N LYS A 313 8.99 -21.96 0.17
CA LYS A 313 7.91 -22.47 -0.68
C LYS A 313 8.00 -21.91 -2.10
N ASP A 314 7.89 -22.80 -3.08
CA ASP A 314 7.61 -22.43 -4.48
C ASP A 314 6.10 -22.28 -4.66
N GLY A 315 5.65 -21.06 -4.94
CA GLY A 315 4.27 -20.73 -5.21
C GLY A 315 3.89 -20.86 -6.68
N GLY A 316 4.83 -21.22 -7.56
CA GLY A 316 4.62 -21.38 -8.98
C GLY A 316 4.37 -20.06 -9.72
N LEU A 317 3.73 -20.16 -10.88
CA LEU A 317 3.35 -19.00 -11.68
C LEU A 317 2.10 -18.33 -11.11
N SER A 318 2.23 -17.06 -10.74
CA SER A 318 1.16 -16.22 -10.19
C SER A 318 1.01 -14.92 -10.98
N LEU A 319 -0.16 -14.30 -10.93
CA LEU A 319 -0.39 -13.01 -11.59
C LEU A 319 -0.08 -11.86 -10.62
N LEU A 320 0.79 -10.95 -11.07
CA LEU A 320 1.03 -9.66 -10.43
C LEU A 320 0.91 -8.58 -11.51
N ARG A 321 0.03 -7.60 -11.29
CA ARG A 321 -0.25 -6.50 -12.24
C ARG A 321 -0.58 -6.99 -13.66
N GLY A 322 -1.35 -8.09 -13.76
CA GLY A 322 -1.73 -8.68 -15.05
C GLY A 322 -0.62 -9.43 -15.79
N ARG A 323 0.60 -9.52 -15.25
CA ARG A 323 1.73 -10.28 -15.82
C ARG A 323 2.01 -11.52 -14.99
N LYS A 324 2.48 -12.59 -15.64
CA LYS A 324 2.89 -13.83 -14.97
C LYS A 324 4.23 -13.63 -14.29
N HIS A 325 4.33 -14.07 -13.04
CA HIS A 325 5.53 -14.02 -12.22
C HIS A 325 5.78 -15.37 -11.57
N PHE A 326 7.04 -15.73 -11.40
CA PHE A 326 7.43 -16.72 -10.40
C PHE A 326 7.26 -16.11 -9.01
N TYR A 327 6.51 -16.81 -8.15
CA TYR A 327 6.25 -16.40 -6.78
C TYR A 327 6.95 -17.35 -5.81
N TYR A 328 7.77 -16.80 -4.93
CA TYR A 328 8.50 -17.56 -3.91
C TYR A 328 8.22 -16.98 -2.53
N GLN A 329 7.98 -17.87 -1.56
CA GLN A 329 8.12 -17.51 -0.16
C GLN A 329 9.55 -17.80 0.27
N THR A 330 10.13 -16.87 1.01
CA THR A 330 11.51 -16.92 1.45
C THR A 330 11.60 -16.73 2.95
N ALA A 331 12.72 -17.15 3.52
CA ALA A 331 13.11 -16.84 4.88
C ALA A 331 14.60 -16.52 4.89
N MET A 332 15.04 -15.81 5.93
CA MET A 332 16.45 -15.64 6.23
C MET A 332 16.75 -16.23 7.60
N ASP A 333 17.98 -16.69 7.77
CA ASP A 333 18.49 -17.06 9.09
C ASP A 333 18.41 -15.82 9.99
N PRO A 334 17.69 -15.90 11.13
CA PRO A 334 17.51 -14.74 11.97
C PRO A 334 18.80 -14.41 12.72
N PRO A 335 19.07 -13.12 12.98
CA PRO A 335 20.25 -12.71 13.74
C PRO A 335 20.18 -13.16 15.20
N ASP A 336 18.97 -13.34 15.75
CA ASP A 336 18.70 -13.81 17.11
C ASP A 336 17.47 -14.75 17.13
N ASN A 337 17.36 -15.60 18.15
CA ASN A 337 16.28 -16.60 18.26
C ASN A 337 14.87 -16.01 18.37
N ASP A 338 14.74 -14.78 18.88
CA ASP A 338 13.45 -14.12 19.13
C ASP A 338 12.96 -13.31 17.92
N ILE A 339 13.74 -13.31 16.83
CA ILE A 339 13.44 -12.58 15.60
C ILE A 339 13.05 -13.58 14.52
N THR A 340 11.96 -13.28 13.82
CA THR A 340 11.56 -14.04 12.63
C THR A 340 11.62 -13.17 11.39
N LEU A 341 12.21 -13.70 10.31
CA LEU A 341 12.33 -13.05 9.01
C LEU A 341 11.65 -13.88 7.94
N ARG A 342 10.62 -13.30 7.32
CA ARG A 342 9.87 -13.94 6.24
C ARG A 342 9.80 -13.00 5.07
N GLY A 343 9.99 -13.55 3.88
CA GLY A 343 9.96 -12.78 2.65
C GLY A 343 9.02 -13.37 1.60
N GLU A 344 8.67 -12.53 0.64
CA GLU A 344 8.00 -12.91 -0.59
C GLU A 344 8.72 -12.24 -1.76
N LEU A 345 8.93 -13.01 -2.82
CA LEU A 345 9.65 -12.57 -4.01
C LEU A 345 8.80 -12.85 -5.26
N TRP A 346 8.69 -11.82 -6.11
CA TRP A 346 7.93 -11.86 -7.35
C TRP A 346 8.84 -11.49 -8.52
N ILE A 347 9.09 -12.46 -9.39
CA ILE A 347 10.00 -12.34 -10.54
C ILE A 347 9.20 -12.50 -11.82
N ASP A 348 9.24 -11.53 -12.73
CA ASP A 348 8.51 -11.60 -14.01
C ASP A 348 8.94 -12.84 -14.80
N ALA A 349 7.96 -13.63 -15.23
CA ALA A 349 8.21 -14.92 -15.84
C ALA A 349 8.81 -14.84 -17.25
N LYS A 350 8.78 -13.66 -17.88
CA LYS A 350 9.30 -13.40 -19.22
C LYS A 350 10.65 -12.71 -19.17
N THR A 351 10.80 -11.67 -18.34
CA THR A 351 12.01 -10.84 -18.28
C THR A 351 12.99 -11.29 -17.19
N PHE A 352 12.54 -12.11 -16.25
CA PHE A 352 13.26 -12.45 -15.02
C PHE A 352 13.57 -11.24 -14.13
N LEU A 353 12.96 -10.08 -14.37
CA LEU A 353 13.16 -8.92 -13.50
C LEU A 353 12.38 -9.10 -12.20
N THR A 354 12.97 -8.68 -11.09
CA THR A 354 12.26 -8.62 -9.82
C THR A 354 11.28 -7.45 -9.86
N ASN A 355 10.00 -7.70 -9.62
CA ASN A 355 8.97 -6.64 -9.61
C ASN A 355 8.41 -6.34 -8.23
N ARG A 356 8.51 -7.28 -7.29
CA ARG A 356 8.09 -7.06 -5.91
C ARG A 356 8.88 -7.90 -4.94
N ILE A 357 9.26 -7.26 -3.83
CA ILE A 357 9.89 -7.87 -2.68
C ILE A 357 9.07 -7.46 -1.47
N ILE A 358 8.69 -8.42 -0.63
CA ILE A 358 8.08 -8.15 0.67
C ILE A 358 8.96 -8.80 1.73
N TRP A 359 9.24 -8.08 2.80
CA TRP A 359 9.87 -8.60 3.99
C TRP A 359 9.01 -8.28 5.20
N THR A 360 8.79 -9.27 6.05
CA THR A 360 8.21 -9.09 7.37
C THR A 360 9.22 -9.59 8.39
N ILE A 361 9.48 -8.72 9.35
CA ILE A 361 10.39 -8.91 10.45
C ILE A 361 9.57 -8.78 11.71
N GLU A 362 9.61 -9.76 12.58
CA GLU A 362 8.83 -9.76 13.81
C GLU A 362 9.73 -10.19 14.96
N GLU A 363 9.91 -9.29 15.93
CA GLU A 363 10.47 -9.60 17.24
C GLU A 363 9.32 -9.96 18.17
N GLU A 364 9.38 -11.15 18.77
CA GLU A 364 8.26 -11.75 19.49
C GLU A 364 7.64 -10.79 20.53
N GLN A 365 6.35 -10.49 20.35
CA GLN A 365 5.53 -9.60 21.19
C GLN A 365 6.05 -8.15 21.37
N LYS A 366 7.07 -7.73 20.62
CA LYS A 366 7.69 -6.40 20.80
C LYS A 366 7.45 -5.47 19.63
N GLN A 367 7.90 -5.86 18.44
CA GLN A 367 7.90 -4.99 17.29
C GLN A 367 7.78 -5.80 16.01
N ARG A 368 7.03 -5.26 15.06
CA ARG A 368 6.93 -5.80 13.70
C ARG A 368 7.30 -4.73 12.70
N VAL A 369 8.18 -5.07 11.77
CA VAL A 369 8.56 -4.23 10.64
C VAL A 369 8.16 -4.95 9.36
N SER A 370 7.36 -4.30 8.51
CA SER A 370 6.98 -4.83 7.21
C SER A 370 7.47 -3.90 6.11
N LEU A 371 8.29 -4.41 5.20
CA LEU A 371 8.82 -3.73 4.04
C LEU A 371 8.16 -4.29 2.78
N THR A 372 7.59 -3.44 1.95
CA THR A 372 7.15 -3.79 0.60
C THR A 372 7.87 -2.90 -0.38
N ILE A 373 8.65 -3.49 -1.28
CA ILE A 373 9.33 -2.82 -2.39
C ILE A 373 8.67 -3.26 -3.68
N ASP A 374 8.20 -2.29 -4.44
CA ASP A 374 7.65 -2.46 -5.77
C ASP A 374 8.59 -1.83 -6.79
N LEU A 375 9.02 -2.63 -7.76
CA LEU A 375 9.93 -2.24 -8.84
C LEU A 375 9.16 -2.18 -10.16
N PHE A 376 9.39 -1.11 -10.92
CA PHE A 376 8.71 -0.83 -12.18
C PHE A 376 9.71 -0.64 -13.33
N GLU A 377 9.31 -1.07 -14.52
CA GLU A 377 10.12 -1.00 -15.75
C GLU A 377 10.56 0.43 -16.12
N HIS A 378 11.61 0.44 -16.93
CA HIS A 378 12.61 1.47 -17.13
C HIS A 378 12.31 2.33 -18.35
N ASN A 379 12.42 3.63 -18.20
CA ASN A 379 12.77 4.49 -19.32
C ASN A 379 14.24 4.90 -19.17
N ALA A 380 14.92 5.11 -20.30
CA ALA A 380 16.23 5.75 -20.30
C ALA A 380 16.04 7.17 -19.74
N VAL A 381 16.46 7.38 -18.50
CA VAL A 381 16.55 8.69 -17.89
C VAL A 381 18.02 9.07 -17.92
N ALA A 382 18.31 10.35 -18.18
CA ALA A 382 19.68 10.85 -18.06
C ALA A 382 20.25 10.53 -16.66
N PRO A 383 21.57 10.31 -16.55
CA PRO A 383 22.25 10.20 -15.27
C PRO A 383 21.82 11.33 -14.33
N PHE A 384 21.71 11.06 -13.03
CA PHE A 384 21.46 12.14 -12.08
C PHE A 384 22.60 13.16 -12.18
N SER A 385 22.27 14.40 -12.50
CA SER A 385 23.25 15.48 -12.49
C SER A 385 23.41 16.03 -11.08
N LEU A 386 24.64 16.40 -10.71
CA LEU A 386 24.91 17.13 -9.47
C LEU A 386 23.93 18.32 -9.34
N PRO A 387 23.25 18.49 -8.19
CA PRO A 387 22.35 19.62 -8.03
C PRO A 387 23.12 20.93 -8.14
N LYS A 388 22.58 21.92 -8.86
CA LYS A 388 23.25 23.23 -9.01
C LYS A 388 23.26 24.06 -7.72
N ASN A 389 22.30 23.83 -6.82
CA ASN A 389 22.08 24.63 -5.62
C ASN A 389 22.42 23.84 -4.34
N VAL A 390 23.67 23.38 -4.23
CA VAL A 390 24.16 22.71 -3.03
C VAL A 390 24.68 23.75 -2.03
N GLN A 391 24.10 23.76 -0.83
CA GLN A 391 24.54 24.55 0.31
C GLN A 391 25.26 23.67 1.34
N ILE A 392 26.14 24.29 2.14
CA ILE A 392 26.78 23.64 3.27
C ILE A 392 25.85 23.76 4.48
N MET A 393 25.39 22.62 5.00
CA MET A 393 24.59 22.59 6.22
C MET A 393 25.46 22.96 7.42
N GLN A 394 24.97 23.82 8.30
CA GLN A 394 25.67 24.13 9.54
C GLN A 394 25.78 22.86 10.40
N ARG A 395 26.91 22.69 11.09
CA ARG A 395 27.18 21.47 11.88
C ARG A 395 26.07 21.13 12.88
N LYS A 396 25.48 22.15 13.50
CA LYS A 396 24.37 21.99 14.46
C LYS A 396 23.14 21.39 13.77
N ASP A 397 22.71 21.98 12.66
CA ASP A 397 21.54 21.53 11.89
C ASP A 397 21.76 20.14 11.30
N ARG A 398 23.00 19.83 10.89
CA ARG A 398 23.41 18.48 10.43
C ARG A 398 23.29 17.44 11.53
N LEU A 399 23.73 17.77 12.75
CA LEU A 399 23.61 16.86 13.90
C LEU A 399 22.16 16.65 14.32
N GLU A 400 21.36 17.71 14.35
CA GLU A 400 19.92 17.64 14.66
C GLU A 400 19.17 16.80 13.61
N LEU A 401 19.48 16.98 12.34
CA LEU A 401 18.94 16.17 11.24
C LEU A 401 19.32 14.69 11.37
N LEU A 402 20.60 14.39 11.63
CA LEU A 402 21.06 13.02 11.82
C LEU A 402 20.40 12.37 13.05
N GLU A 403 20.18 13.12 14.13
CA GLU A 403 19.46 12.67 15.31
C GLU A 403 17.99 12.35 14.97
N GLN A 404 17.31 13.23 14.24
CA GLN A 404 15.94 12.97 13.75
C GLN A 404 15.85 11.73 12.86
N LEU A 405 16.78 11.56 11.90
CA LEU A 405 16.88 10.38 11.03
C LEU A 405 17.18 9.10 11.83
N SER A 406 18.01 9.19 12.87
CA SER A 406 18.30 8.06 13.75
C SER A 406 17.09 7.65 14.60
N ALA A 407 16.27 8.62 15.03
CA ALA A 407 15.05 8.34 15.79
C ALA A 407 13.95 7.67 14.95
N ILE A 408 14.04 7.75 13.62
CA ILE A 408 13.14 7.07 12.67
C ILE A 408 13.52 5.59 12.51
N SER A 409 14.77 5.22 12.79
CA SER A 409 15.21 3.84 12.71
C SER A 409 14.78 3.07 13.96
N SER A 410 13.87 2.12 13.78
CA SER A 410 13.53 1.13 14.81
C SER A 410 14.82 0.42 15.29
N PRO A 411 14.98 0.16 16.60
CA PRO A 411 16.12 -0.62 17.11
C PRO A 411 16.25 -1.98 16.43
N LEU A 412 15.12 -2.65 16.13
CA LEU A 412 15.07 -3.89 15.35
C LEU A 412 15.65 -3.71 13.94
N LEU A 413 15.24 -2.63 13.25
CA LEU A 413 15.79 -2.28 11.93
C LEU A 413 17.29 -1.98 12.01
N GLN A 414 17.76 -1.30 13.07
CA GLN A 414 19.19 -1.08 13.29
C GLN A 414 19.95 -2.37 13.58
N THR A 415 19.38 -3.31 14.35
CA THR A 415 20.01 -4.61 14.63
C THR A 415 20.22 -5.39 13.34
N LEU A 416 19.25 -5.35 12.42
CA LEU A 416 19.33 -5.97 11.10
C LEU A 416 20.28 -5.27 10.13
N LEU A 417 20.31 -3.93 10.15
CA LEU A 417 21.28 -3.17 9.34
C LEU A 417 22.71 -3.35 9.86
N LYS A 418 22.90 -3.55 11.18
CA LYS A 418 24.19 -3.82 11.81
C LYS A 418 24.66 -5.26 11.61
N SER A 419 23.75 -6.22 11.41
CA SER A 419 24.11 -7.61 11.10
C SER A 419 24.58 -7.83 9.66
N GLN A 420 24.66 -6.76 8.84
CA GLN A 420 25.33 -6.65 7.52
C GLN A 420 25.42 -7.95 6.69
N SER A 421 24.36 -8.28 5.96
CA SER A 421 24.41 -9.00 4.67
C SER A 421 23.04 -8.99 3.97
N LEU A 422 22.41 -7.81 3.82
CA LEU A 422 21.17 -7.66 3.04
C LEU A 422 21.48 -7.50 1.54
#